data_AF-A0A7D5PCS9-F1
#
_entry.id   AF-A0A7D5PCS9-F1
#
_cell.length_a   1.000
_cell.length_b   1.000
_cell.length_c   1.000
_cell.angle_alpha   90.00
_cell.angle_beta   90.00
_cell.angle_gamma   90.00
#
_symmetry.space_group_name_H-M   'P 1'
#
loop_
_entity.id
_entity.type
_entity.pdbx_description
1 polymer ?
#
loop_
_entity_poly.entity_id
_entity_poly.type
_entity_poly.pdbx_seq_one_letter_code
_entity_poly.pdbx_strand_id
1 'polypeptide(L)'
;MTTAYVADTGVFVRCGGPDNDKFQRLRGAVCRAGVTLSVPRRVYEELGGDSIADEYPSGDIPCSTGFEEGWIVVAAELDYANPLVSTVMDDARRVIANETGREEDGIEKADTALVGLAAQLLDGGDAEGVDLLTTDRPAGRAAERLLPEHGFEGQIEYRYVSESYLESVTAADFL
;
A
#
# COMPACT_ATOMS: atom_id res chain seq x y z
N MET A 1 -5.55 0.28 -19.57
CA MET A 1 -5.30 1.05 -18.35
C MET A 1 -5.70 0.21 -17.16
N THR A 2 -4.76 -0.61 -16.69
CA THR A 2 -4.92 -1.41 -15.47
C THR A 2 -4.34 -0.63 -14.31
N THR A 3 -5.16 -0.26 -13.32
CA THR A 3 -4.72 0.40 -12.10
C THR A 3 -4.43 -0.66 -11.03
N ALA A 4 -3.26 -0.60 -10.42
CA ALA A 4 -2.94 -1.40 -9.23
C ALA A 4 -3.28 -0.63 -7.96
N TYR A 5 -3.87 -1.29 -6.97
CA TYR A 5 -4.21 -0.69 -5.68
C TYR A 5 -3.21 -1.17 -4.64
N VAL A 6 -2.36 -0.27 -4.14
CA VAL A 6 -1.34 -0.59 -3.13
C VAL A 6 -1.81 -0.09 -1.77
N ALA A 7 -1.85 -0.96 -0.76
CA ALA A 7 -2.36 -0.63 0.57
C ALA A 7 -1.32 -0.79 1.67
N ASP A 8 -1.36 0.14 2.62
CA ASP A 8 -0.59 0.11 3.86
C ASP A 8 -1.31 -0.61 5.03
N THR A 9 -0.54 -1.05 6.03
CA THR A 9 -0.96 -1.62 7.32
C THR A 9 -2.02 -0.74 7.97
N GLY A 10 -1.81 0.58 7.98
CA GLY A 10 -2.72 1.53 8.61
C GLY A 10 -4.15 1.46 8.08
N VAL A 11 -4.34 1.09 6.81
CA VAL A 11 -5.68 0.92 6.20
C VAL A 11 -6.46 -0.17 6.92
N PHE A 12 -5.82 -1.33 7.13
CA PHE A 12 -6.43 -2.48 7.76
C PHE A 12 -6.61 -2.28 9.27
N VAL A 13 -5.62 -1.70 9.93
CA VAL A 13 -5.74 -1.30 11.35
C VAL A 13 -6.92 -0.35 11.55
N ARG A 14 -7.13 0.60 10.64
CA ARG A 14 -8.25 1.55 10.71
C ARG A 14 -9.60 0.92 10.36
N CYS A 15 -9.63 -0.12 9.53
CA CYS A 15 -10.85 -0.92 9.31
C CYS A 15 -11.29 -1.65 10.57
N GLY A 16 -10.33 -2.07 11.41
CA GLY A 16 -10.59 -2.97 12.53
C GLY A 16 -10.68 -4.42 12.06
N GLY A 17 -11.22 -5.29 12.92
CA GLY A 17 -11.36 -6.71 12.63
C GLY A 17 -12.41 -7.05 11.57
N PRO A 18 -12.51 -8.32 11.15
CA PRO A 18 -13.35 -8.76 10.04
C PRO A 18 -14.85 -8.49 10.25
N ASP A 19 -15.33 -8.50 11.50
CA ASP A 19 -16.73 -8.21 11.83
C ASP A 19 -17.05 -6.70 11.84
N ASN A 20 -16.07 -5.83 11.61
CA ASN A 20 -16.29 -4.38 11.59
C ASN A 20 -16.94 -3.93 10.28
N ASP A 21 -17.92 -3.03 10.38
CA ASP A 21 -18.61 -2.45 9.22
C ASP A 21 -17.66 -1.82 8.21
N LYS A 22 -16.58 -1.16 8.66
CA LYS A 22 -15.56 -0.57 7.78
C LYS A 22 -14.83 -1.64 6.97
N PHE A 23 -14.44 -2.75 7.62
CA PHE A 23 -13.79 -3.87 6.95
C PHE A 23 -14.72 -4.50 5.91
N GLN A 24 -15.97 -4.81 6.28
CA GLN A 24 -16.96 -5.40 5.37
C GLN A 24 -17.29 -4.48 4.21
N ARG A 25 -17.33 -3.15 4.43
CA ARG A 25 -17.55 -2.18 3.38
C ARG A 25 -16.37 -2.10 2.40
N LEU A 26 -15.13 -2.04 2.90
CA LEU A 26 -13.93 -2.07 2.06
C LEU A 26 -13.85 -3.37 1.25
N ARG A 27 -13.99 -4.52 1.91
CA ARG A 27 -14.08 -5.84 1.26
C ARG A 27 -15.13 -5.85 0.17
N GLY A 28 -16.35 -5.44 0.50
CA GLY A 28 -17.45 -5.40 -0.45
C GLY A 28 -17.19 -4.47 -1.63
N ALA A 29 -16.49 -3.35 -1.44
CA ALA A 29 -16.11 -2.44 -2.51
C ALA A 29 -15.08 -3.05 -3.46
N VAL A 30 -13.97 -3.55 -2.91
CA VAL A 30 -12.87 -4.18 -3.66
C VAL A 30 -13.37 -5.40 -4.45
N CYS A 31 -14.08 -6.32 -3.79
CA CYS A 31 -14.58 -7.54 -4.44
C CYS A 31 -15.62 -7.25 -5.53
N ARG A 32 -16.47 -6.23 -5.35
CA ARG A 32 -17.46 -5.83 -6.39
C ARG A 32 -16.82 -5.15 -7.59
N ALA A 33 -15.72 -4.44 -7.38
CA ALA A 33 -14.91 -3.88 -8.47
C ALA A 33 -14.08 -4.96 -9.19
N GLY A 34 -13.89 -6.13 -8.57
CA GLY A 34 -13.11 -7.22 -9.15
C GLY A 34 -11.61 -6.95 -9.13
N VAL A 35 -11.14 -6.13 -8.19
CA VAL A 35 -9.72 -5.77 -8.03
C VAL A 35 -9.16 -6.40 -6.75
N THR A 36 -7.85 -6.32 -6.58
CA THR A 36 -7.14 -6.79 -5.38
C THR A 36 -6.32 -5.65 -4.78
N LEU A 37 -6.17 -5.64 -3.45
CA LEU A 37 -5.25 -4.77 -2.76
C LEU A 37 -3.89 -5.45 -2.58
N SER A 38 -2.86 -4.89 -3.19
CA SER A 38 -1.47 -5.34 -3.05
C SER A 38 -0.83 -4.71 -1.83
N VAL A 39 -0.25 -5.52 -0.95
CA VAL A 39 0.42 -5.09 0.26
C VAL A 39 1.92 -5.38 0.14
N PRO A 40 2.83 -4.40 0.31
CA PRO A 40 4.25 -4.68 0.35
C PRO A 40 4.58 -5.74 1.43
N ARG A 41 5.52 -6.64 1.15
CA ARG A 41 5.90 -7.69 2.11
C ARG A 41 6.30 -7.14 3.49
N ARG A 42 7.00 -5.99 3.53
CA ARG A 42 7.35 -5.29 4.78
C ARG A 42 6.13 -4.85 5.59
N VAL A 43 5.09 -4.38 4.91
CA VAL A 43 3.82 -3.96 5.50
C VAL A 43 3.08 -5.20 6.05
N TYR A 44 3.09 -6.31 5.30
CA TYR A 44 2.55 -7.57 5.78
C TYR A 44 3.26 -8.12 7.03
N GLU A 45 4.60 -7.97 7.11
CA GLU A 45 5.37 -8.35 8.30
C GLU A 45 4.98 -7.51 9.53
N GLU A 46 4.71 -6.21 9.37
CA GLU A 46 4.25 -5.34 10.47
C GLU A 46 2.85 -5.70 11.00
N LEU A 47 2.00 -6.26 10.14
CA LEU A 47 0.68 -6.75 10.51
C LEU A 47 0.73 -8.03 11.37
N GLY A 48 1.92 -8.57 11.64
CA GLY A 48 2.12 -9.82 12.38
C GLY A 48 2.23 -11.05 11.49
N GLY A 49 2.45 -10.88 10.18
CA GLY A 49 2.69 -11.97 9.25
C GLY A 49 4.12 -12.50 9.36
N ASP A 50 4.28 -13.83 9.36
CA ASP A 50 5.59 -14.46 9.19
C ASP A 50 5.81 -14.76 7.70
N SER A 51 6.64 -13.94 7.06
CA SER A 51 6.91 -14.05 5.64
C SER A 51 7.80 -15.25 5.28
N ILE A 52 8.40 -15.92 6.28
CA ILE A 52 9.27 -17.10 6.11
C ILE A 52 8.47 -18.40 6.31
N ALA A 53 7.38 -18.37 7.07
CA ALA A 53 6.63 -19.57 7.45
C ALA A 53 5.37 -19.85 6.63
N ASP A 54 4.66 -18.83 6.10
CA ASP A 54 3.34 -19.09 5.54
C ASP A 54 3.00 -18.39 4.21
N GLU A 55 2.26 -19.13 3.37
CA GLU A 55 1.50 -18.62 2.21
C GLU A 55 0.23 -17.85 2.66
N TYR A 56 -0.16 -17.99 3.94
CA TYR A 56 -1.31 -17.34 4.60
C TYR A 56 -0.98 -16.93 6.05
N PRO A 57 -1.34 -15.74 6.53
CA PRO A 57 -0.96 -15.28 7.86
C PRO A 57 -1.43 -16.19 9.00
N SER A 58 -0.51 -16.70 9.81
CA SER A 58 -0.79 -17.55 10.98
C SER A 58 -0.93 -16.79 12.31
N GLY A 59 -0.95 -15.45 12.29
CA GLY A 59 -1.13 -14.59 13.46
C GLY A 59 -2.51 -13.93 13.55
N ASP A 60 -2.80 -13.27 14.68
CA ASP A 60 -3.97 -12.40 14.93
C ASP A 60 -3.93 -11.12 14.06
N ILE A 61 -3.72 -11.29 12.75
CA ILE A 61 -3.73 -10.18 11.80
C ILE A 61 -5.16 -9.69 11.67
N PRO A 62 -5.45 -8.40 11.89
CA PRO A 62 -6.82 -7.85 11.83
C PRO A 62 -7.56 -8.13 10.51
N CYS A 63 -6.82 -8.46 9.46
CA CYS A 63 -7.31 -8.71 8.10
C CYS A 63 -6.94 -10.10 7.53
N SER A 64 -6.64 -11.11 8.35
CA SER A 64 -6.29 -12.47 7.88
C SER A 64 -7.31 -13.03 6.88
N THR A 65 -8.61 -12.86 7.16
CA THR A 65 -9.71 -13.24 6.26
C THR A 65 -9.60 -12.64 4.87
N GLY A 66 -9.04 -11.43 4.72
CA GLY A 66 -8.89 -10.82 3.40
C GLY A 66 -7.81 -11.45 2.54
N PHE A 67 -6.76 -12.00 3.17
CA PHE A 67 -5.76 -12.82 2.48
C PHE A 67 -6.32 -14.20 2.13
N GLU A 68 -7.06 -14.84 3.04
CA GLU A 68 -7.71 -16.14 2.81
C GLU A 68 -8.71 -16.09 1.64
N GLU A 69 -9.44 -14.99 1.52
CA GLU A 69 -10.40 -14.75 0.44
C GLU A 69 -9.76 -14.22 -0.85
N GLY A 70 -8.49 -13.85 -0.82
CA GLY A 70 -7.69 -13.45 -2.00
C GLY A 70 -7.94 -12.04 -2.53
N TRP A 71 -8.66 -11.18 -1.81
CA TRP A 71 -8.84 -9.77 -2.21
C TRP A 71 -7.78 -8.84 -1.62
N ILE A 72 -7.04 -9.31 -0.63
CA ILE A 72 -5.76 -8.74 -0.20
C ILE A 72 -4.66 -9.72 -0.61
N VAL A 73 -3.62 -9.23 -1.28
CA VAL A 73 -2.50 -10.06 -1.73
C VAL A 73 -1.19 -9.45 -1.26
N VAL A 74 -0.25 -10.31 -0.86
CA VAL A 74 1.13 -9.86 -0.60
C VAL A 74 1.82 -9.70 -1.95
N ALA A 75 2.35 -8.51 -2.21
CA ALA A 75 3.07 -8.24 -3.44
C ALA A 75 4.37 -9.02 -3.53
N ALA A 76 4.90 -9.15 -4.75
CA ALA A 76 6.25 -9.67 -4.96
C ALA A 76 7.28 -8.87 -4.15
N GLU A 77 8.38 -9.51 -3.80
CA GLU A 77 9.47 -8.84 -3.08
C GLU A 77 10.00 -7.66 -3.89
N LEU A 78 10.39 -6.59 -3.19
CA LEU A 78 11.00 -5.44 -3.82
C LEU A 78 12.36 -5.84 -4.39
N ASP A 79 12.54 -5.58 -5.68
CA ASP A 79 13.82 -5.77 -6.35
C ASP A 79 14.74 -4.60 -6.02
N TYR A 80 15.46 -4.71 -4.91
CA TYR A 80 16.47 -3.74 -4.50
C TYR A 80 17.65 -3.64 -5.47
N ALA A 81 17.81 -4.59 -6.41
CA ALA A 81 18.81 -4.49 -7.45
C ALA A 81 18.35 -3.57 -8.60
N ASN A 82 17.04 -3.30 -8.72
CA ASN A 82 16.52 -2.27 -9.61
C ASN A 82 16.92 -0.88 -9.07
N PRO A 83 17.74 -0.10 -9.80
CA PRO A 83 18.21 1.21 -9.34
C PRO A 83 17.07 2.19 -9.08
N LEU A 84 15.98 2.12 -9.84
CA LEU A 84 14.82 2.98 -9.65
C LEU A 84 14.16 2.69 -8.29
N VAL A 85 13.87 1.42 -7.99
CA VAL A 85 13.23 1.01 -6.74
C VAL A 85 14.07 1.46 -5.54
N SER A 86 15.37 1.17 -5.55
CA SER A 86 16.27 1.59 -4.47
C SER A 86 16.35 3.12 -4.30
N THR A 87 16.45 3.86 -5.41
CA THR A 87 16.54 5.33 -5.40
C THR A 87 15.27 5.96 -4.87
N VAL A 88 14.10 5.55 -5.39
CA VAL A 88 12.80 6.06 -4.95
C VAL A 88 12.58 5.81 -3.46
N MET A 89 12.98 4.65 -2.94
CA MET A 89 12.85 4.35 -1.52
C MET A 89 13.75 5.22 -0.64
N ASP A 90 14.98 5.49 -1.06
CA ASP A 90 15.90 6.37 -0.34
C ASP A 90 15.45 7.83 -0.39
N ASP A 91 14.94 8.29 -1.54
CA ASP A 91 14.38 9.64 -1.67
C ASP A 91 13.07 9.78 -0.88
N ALA A 92 12.22 8.75 -0.86
CA ALA A 92 11.03 8.71 -0.01
C ALA A 92 11.39 8.84 1.47
N ARG A 93 12.42 8.12 1.94
CA ARG A 93 12.93 8.25 3.31
C ARG A 93 13.26 9.71 3.64
N ARG A 94 13.99 10.37 2.74
CA ARG A 94 14.39 11.78 2.91
C ARG A 94 13.19 12.73 2.87
N VAL A 95 12.24 12.53 1.96
CA VAL A 95 11.04 13.37 1.88
C VAL A 95 10.21 13.26 3.16
N ILE A 96 9.96 12.04 3.63
CA ILE A 96 9.17 11.77 4.85
C ILE A 96 9.89 12.33 6.09
N ALA A 97 11.19 12.11 6.21
CA ALA A 97 12.00 12.66 7.31
C ALA A 97 11.91 14.19 7.38
N ASN A 98 12.11 14.87 6.25
CA ASN A 98 12.01 16.32 6.18
C ASN A 98 10.61 16.84 6.52
N GLU A 99 9.57 16.14 6.05
CA GLU A 99 8.19 16.57 6.27
C GLU A 99 7.74 16.38 7.73
N THR A 100 8.20 15.32 8.37
CA THR A 100 7.87 14.99 9.76
C THR A 100 8.80 15.63 10.78
N GLY A 101 9.94 16.17 10.34
CA GLY A 101 11.01 16.67 11.22
C GLY A 101 11.71 15.55 12.00
N ARG A 102 11.58 14.29 11.55
CA ARG A 102 12.26 13.11 12.12
C ARG A 102 13.60 12.90 11.41
N GLU A 103 14.52 12.20 12.07
CA GLU A 103 15.75 11.74 11.42
C GLU A 103 15.43 10.65 10.39
N GLU A 104 16.18 10.58 9.28
CA GLU A 104 15.96 9.58 8.22
C GLU A 104 16.04 8.15 8.76
N ASP A 105 16.98 7.87 9.67
CA ASP A 105 17.13 6.55 10.32
C ASP A 105 15.94 6.18 11.22
N GLY A 106 15.10 7.16 11.57
CA GLY A 106 13.88 6.99 12.34
C GLY A 106 12.64 6.77 11.49
N ILE A 107 12.74 6.76 10.15
CA ILE A 107 11.62 6.48 9.25
C ILE A 107 11.43 4.97 9.08
N GLU A 108 10.19 4.53 9.23
CA GLU A 108 9.79 3.14 9.12
C GLU A 108 10.04 2.61 7.69
N LYS A 109 10.60 1.39 7.59
CA LYS A 109 10.91 0.78 6.27
C LYS A 109 9.64 0.43 5.48
N ALA A 110 8.51 0.24 6.15
CA ALA A 110 7.23 0.00 5.50
C ALA A 110 6.75 1.23 4.72
N ASP A 111 6.95 2.43 5.28
CA ASP A 111 6.57 3.70 4.64
C ASP A 111 7.26 3.87 3.27
N THR A 112 8.55 3.56 3.20
CA THR A 112 9.29 3.65 1.93
C THR A 112 9.02 2.45 1.03
N ALA A 113 8.70 1.28 1.58
CA ALA A 113 8.33 0.09 0.80
C ALA A 113 7.01 0.28 0.02
N LEU A 114 6.08 1.08 0.53
CA LEU A 114 4.87 1.49 -0.20
C LEU A 114 5.22 2.23 -1.49
N VAL A 115 6.10 3.23 -1.39
CA VAL A 115 6.53 4.02 -2.54
C VAL A 115 7.37 3.18 -3.51
N GLY A 116 8.25 2.34 -2.97
CA GLY A 116 9.06 1.41 -3.77
C GLY A 116 8.23 0.40 -4.56
N LEU A 117 7.15 -0.12 -3.97
CA LEU A 117 6.26 -1.06 -4.66
C LEU A 117 5.52 -0.37 -5.81
N ALA A 118 5.03 0.86 -5.59
CA ALA A 118 4.40 1.64 -6.66
C ALA A 118 5.37 1.86 -7.84
N ALA A 119 6.62 2.24 -7.57
CA ALA A 119 7.66 2.37 -8.61
C ALA A 119 7.91 1.04 -9.34
N GLN A 120 8.02 -0.06 -8.62
CA GLN A 120 8.26 -1.39 -9.21
C GLN A 120 7.14 -1.82 -10.15
N LEU A 121 5.88 -1.65 -9.74
CA LEU A 121 4.72 -2.04 -10.56
C LEU A 121 4.64 -1.23 -11.86
N LEU A 122 4.99 0.06 -11.79
CA LEU A 122 4.98 0.95 -12.96
C LEU A 122 6.16 0.66 -13.90
N ASP A 123 7.37 0.47 -13.35
CA ASP A 123 8.58 0.18 -14.13
C ASP A 123 8.53 -1.20 -14.79
N GLY A 124 7.98 -2.19 -14.09
CA GLY A 124 7.77 -3.54 -14.62
C GLY A 124 6.69 -3.63 -15.69
N GLY A 125 5.84 -2.61 -15.82
CA GLY A 125 4.67 -2.63 -16.70
C GLY A 125 3.54 -3.55 -16.20
N ASP A 126 3.57 -3.93 -14.91
CA ASP A 126 2.52 -4.71 -14.26
C ASP A 126 1.23 -3.88 -14.10
N ALA A 127 1.36 -2.56 -14.05
CA ALA A 127 0.25 -1.61 -14.02
C ALA A 127 0.52 -0.38 -14.89
N GLU A 128 -0.53 0.22 -15.44
CA GLU A 128 -0.45 1.50 -16.16
C GLU A 128 -0.61 2.70 -15.21
N GLY A 129 -1.16 2.47 -14.01
CA GLY A 129 -1.29 3.45 -12.93
C GLY A 129 -1.36 2.76 -11.57
N VAL A 130 -1.10 3.50 -10.50
CA VAL A 130 -1.16 3.02 -9.12
C VAL A 130 -2.02 3.96 -8.28
N ASP A 131 -2.96 3.39 -7.53
CA ASP A 131 -3.68 4.06 -6.46
C ASP A 131 -3.07 3.60 -5.13
N LEU A 132 -2.45 4.53 -4.39
CA LEU A 132 -1.82 4.27 -3.10
C LEU A 132 -2.78 4.60 -1.97
N LEU A 133 -3.25 3.58 -1.26
CA LEU A 133 -4.12 3.69 -0.10
C LEU A 133 -3.29 3.65 1.18
N THR A 134 -3.18 4.79 1.86
CA THR A 134 -2.48 4.86 3.15
C THR A 134 -3.17 5.78 4.15
N THR A 135 -2.92 5.51 5.42
CA THR A 135 -3.30 6.41 6.51
C THR A 135 -2.20 7.37 6.91
N ASP A 136 -0.98 7.19 6.37
CA ASP A 136 0.14 8.08 6.58
C ASP A 136 0.25 9.10 5.43
N ARG A 137 0.08 10.38 5.79
CA ARG A 137 0.07 11.45 4.79
C ARG A 137 1.46 11.73 4.22
N PRO A 138 2.54 11.78 5.03
CA PRO A 138 3.90 11.82 4.54
C PRO A 138 4.22 10.75 3.47
N ALA A 139 3.95 9.47 3.73
CA ALA A 139 4.21 8.40 2.76
C ALA A 139 3.43 8.61 1.45
N GLY A 140 2.13 8.92 1.55
CA GLY A 140 1.27 9.18 0.39
C GLY A 140 1.76 10.37 -0.46
N ARG A 141 2.10 11.49 0.18
CA ARG A 141 2.63 12.67 -0.50
C ARG A 141 4.02 12.43 -1.09
N ALA A 142 4.86 11.63 -0.44
CA ALA A 142 6.16 11.27 -0.97
C ALA A 142 6.01 10.53 -2.32
N ALA A 143 5.05 9.61 -2.44
CA ALA A 143 4.77 8.91 -3.70
C ALA A 143 4.31 9.85 -4.81
N GLU A 144 3.30 10.68 -4.56
CA GLU A 144 2.78 11.64 -5.56
C GLU A 144 3.83 12.67 -5.99
N ARG A 145 4.79 12.98 -5.12
CA ARG A 145 5.88 13.88 -5.45
C ARG A 145 6.96 13.19 -6.28
N LEU A 146 7.43 12.02 -5.83
CA LEU A 146 8.63 11.40 -6.35
C LEU A 146 8.39 10.67 -7.66
N LEU A 147 7.31 9.88 -7.78
CA LEU A 147 7.11 9.05 -8.98
C LEU A 147 7.00 9.88 -10.28
N PRO A 148 6.38 11.07 -10.31
CA PRO A 148 6.45 11.95 -11.47
C PRO A 148 7.87 12.42 -11.82
N GLU A 149 8.72 12.71 -10.81
CA GLU A 149 10.12 13.09 -11.02
C GLU A 149 10.94 11.95 -11.67
N HIS A 150 10.46 10.71 -11.55
CA HIS A 150 11.05 9.51 -12.17
C HIS A 150 10.35 9.06 -13.47
N GLY A 151 9.48 9.89 -14.05
CA GLY A 151 8.86 9.64 -15.36
C GLY A 151 7.47 9.00 -15.32
N PHE A 152 6.87 8.86 -14.14
CA PHE A 152 5.53 8.29 -13.96
C PHE A 152 4.44 9.37 -13.75
N GLU A 153 4.57 10.50 -14.46
CA GLU A 153 3.63 11.61 -14.34
C GLU A 153 2.21 11.18 -14.73
N GLY A 154 1.24 11.44 -13.85
CA GLY A 154 -0.16 11.05 -14.05
C GLY A 154 -0.45 9.56 -13.89
N GLN A 155 0.52 8.77 -13.42
CA GLN A 155 0.36 7.32 -13.18
C GLN A 155 0.30 6.95 -11.69
N ILE A 156 0.27 7.94 -10.80
CA ILE A 156 0.14 7.75 -9.35
C ILE A 156 -0.98 8.63 -8.81
N GLU A 157 -1.86 8.06 -7.99
CA GLU A 157 -2.82 8.78 -7.17
C GLU A 157 -2.66 8.34 -5.71
N TYR A 158 -2.53 9.28 -4.78
CA TYR A 158 -2.57 8.95 -3.35
C TYR A 158 -3.97 9.19 -2.78
N ARG A 159 -4.50 8.14 -2.14
CA ARG A 159 -5.76 8.20 -1.40
C ARG A 159 -5.54 8.10 0.11
N TYR A 160 -5.83 9.20 0.80
CA TYR A 160 -5.87 9.20 2.26
C TYR A 160 -7.07 8.41 2.78
N VAL A 161 -6.79 7.28 3.44
CA VAL A 161 -7.83 6.42 4.01
C VAL A 161 -8.25 6.97 5.38
N SER A 162 -9.17 7.92 5.42
CA SER A 162 -9.81 8.38 6.67
C SER A 162 -10.88 7.40 7.17
N GLU A 163 -11.39 7.61 8.38
CA GLU A 163 -12.58 6.88 8.83
C GLU A 163 -13.80 7.16 7.94
N SER A 164 -14.03 8.43 7.61
CA SER A 164 -15.13 8.82 6.72
C SER A 164 -15.03 8.19 5.34
N TYR A 165 -13.82 8.01 4.81
CA TYR A 165 -13.61 7.31 3.55
C TYR A 165 -14.05 5.84 3.66
N LEU A 166 -13.63 5.13 4.70
CA LEU A 166 -14.02 3.74 4.93
C LEU A 166 -15.53 3.59 5.21
N GLU A 167 -16.16 4.60 5.77
CA GLU A 167 -17.61 4.64 5.97
C GLU A 167 -18.38 4.84 4.67
N SER A 168 -17.78 5.48 3.65
CA SER A 168 -18.46 5.78 2.38
C SER A 168 -17.95 4.97 1.18
N VAL A 169 -16.86 4.22 1.31
CA VAL A 169 -16.20 3.54 0.18
C VAL A 169 -17.14 2.58 -0.55
N THR A 170 -17.06 2.61 -1.87
CA THR A 170 -17.88 1.82 -2.78
C THR A 170 -17.01 1.21 -3.88
N ALA A 171 -17.60 0.35 -4.71
CA ALA A 171 -16.90 -0.20 -5.87
C ALA A 171 -16.49 0.89 -6.87
N ALA A 172 -17.19 2.03 -6.93
CA ALA A 172 -16.86 3.11 -7.86
C ALA A 172 -15.54 3.82 -7.52
N ASP A 173 -15.03 3.65 -6.30
CA ASP A 173 -13.72 4.12 -5.89
C ASP A 173 -12.58 3.24 -6.48
N PHE A 174 -12.91 2.14 -7.15
CA PHE A 174 -11.97 1.15 -7.67
C PHE A 174 -12.21 0.82 -9.17
N LEU A 175 -12.88 1.73 -9.92
CA LEU A 175 -13.22 1.58 -11.34
C LEU A 175 -12.66 2.73 -12.17
#